data_AF-A0A4P5WZZ7-F1
#
_entry.id   AF-A0A4P5WZZ7-F1
#
_cell.length_a   1.000
_cell.length_b   1.000
_cell.length_c   1.000
_cell.angle_alpha   90.00
_cell.angle_beta   90.00
_cell.angle_gamma   90.00
#
_symmetry.space_group_name_H-M   'P 1'
#
loop_
_entity.id
_entity.type
_entity.pdbx_description
1 polymer ?
#
loop_
_entity_poly.entity_id
_entity_poly.type
_entity_poly.pdbx_seq_one_letter_code
_entity_poly.pdbx_strand_id
1 'polypeptide(L)' 'MRHTLGLILQLITLALLPSIIIFQLFFGFRLIVMPASLVVGICLFSLGTWLRERG' A
#
# COMPACT_ATOMS: atom_id res chain seq x y z
N MET A 1 -21.07 -4.15 -1.05
CA MET A 1 -20.30 -3.00 -0.49
C MET A 1 -18.85 -3.36 -0.16
N ARG A 2 -18.57 -4.61 0.24
CA ARG A 2 -17.20 -5.08 0.52
C ARG A 2 -16.31 -5.07 -0.74
N HIS A 3 -16.87 -5.35 -1.92
CA HIS A 3 -16.19 -5.14 -3.20
C HIS A 3 -15.65 -3.70 -3.39
N THR A 4 -16.49 -2.68 -3.17
CA THR A 4 -16.10 -1.27 -3.29
C THR A 4 -15.05 -0.88 -2.26
N LEU A 5 -15.15 -1.38 -1.03
CA LEU A 5 -14.14 -1.17 0.02
C LEU A 5 -12.79 -1.77 -0.35
N GLY A 6 -12.76 -2.99 -0.90
CA GLY A 6 -11.52 -3.62 -1.38
C GLY A 6 -10.87 -2.83 -2.52
N LEU A 7 -11.68 -2.30 -3.44
CA LEU A 7 -11.21 -1.47 -4.55
C LEU A 7 -10.64 -0.12 -4.07
N ILE A 8 -11.30 0.53 -3.12
CA ILE A 8 -10.80 1.77 -2.49
C ILE A 8 -9.49 1.51 -1.75
N LEU A 9 -9.39 0.41 -1.00
CA LEU A 9 -8.17 0.06 -0.27
C LEU A 9 -6.99 -0.19 -1.23
N GLN A 10 -7.23 -0.87 -2.36
CA GLN A 10 -6.23 -1.06 -3.40
C GLN A 10 -5.80 0.28 -4.03
N LEU A 11 -6.74 1.16 -4.38
CA LEU A 11 -6.45 2.48 -4.95
C LEU A 11 -5.62 3.36 -4.01
N ILE A 12 -6.00 3.40 -2.73
CA ILE A 12 -5.28 4.13 -1.69
C ILE A 12 -3.86 3.60 -1.57
N THR A 13 -3.71 2.26 -1.53
CA THR A 13 -2.38 1.64 -1.43
C THR A 13 -1.53 1.98 -2.65
N LEU A 14 -2.09 1.91 -3.86
CA LEU A 14 -1.37 2.23 -5.10
C LEU A 14 -0.93 3.71 -5.17
N ALA A 15 -1.71 4.63 -4.59
CA ALA A 15 -1.38 6.05 -4.56
C ALA A 15 -0.40 6.41 -3.43
N LEU A 16 -0.55 5.80 -2.24
CA LEU A 16 0.28 6.09 -1.07
C LEU A 16 1.68 5.49 -1.18
N LEU A 17 1.82 4.29 -1.74
CA LEU A 17 3.10 3.59 -1.82
C LEU A 17 4.19 4.39 -2.56
N PRO A 18 3.96 4.92 -3.79
CA PRO A 18 4.93 5.79 -4.45
C PRO A 18 5.15 7.11 -3.71
N SER A 19 4.11 7.67 -3.08
CA SER A 19 4.23 8.90 -2.29
C SER A 19 5.17 8.71 -1.07
N ILE A 20 5.06 7.58 -0.39
CA ILE A 20 5.93 7.20 0.73
C ILE A 20 7.36 6.96 0.25
N ILE A 21 7.55 6.28 -0.88
CA ILE A 21 8.89 6.05 -1.46
C ILE A 21 9.55 7.38 -1.83
N ILE A 22 8.82 8.29 -2.47
CA ILE A 22 9.33 9.62 -2.82
C ILE A 22 9.73 10.37 -1.55
N PHE A 23 8.87 10.40 -0.53
CA PHE A 23 9.18 11.03 0.75
C PHE A 23 10.45 10.43 1.39
N GLN A 24 10.62 9.10 1.34
CA GLN A 24 11.81 8.43 1.85
C GLN A 24 13.09 8.87 1.12
N LEU A 25 13.04 9.04 -0.21
CA LEU A 25 14.16 9.50 -1.02
C LEU A 25 14.55 10.95 -0.70
N PHE A 26 13.58 11.83 -0.48
CA PHE A 26 13.83 13.25 -0.18
C PHE A 26 14.37 13.50 1.23
N PHE A 27 13.96 12.71 2.21
CA PHE A 27 14.33 12.90 3.62
C PHE A 27 15.53 12.04 4.08
N GLY A 28 16.12 11.23 3.20
CA GLY A 28 17.34 10.46 3.51
C GLY A 28 17.14 9.40 4.60
N PHE A 29 15.98 8.72 4.60
CA PHE A 29 15.71 7.66 5.56
C PHE A 29 16.67 6.48 5.43
N ARG A 30 16.84 5.71 6.52
CA ARG A 30 17.63 4.47 6.50
C ARG A 30 17.10 3.52 5.42
N LEU A 31 17.99 2.93 4.62
CA LEU A 31 17.68 2.00 3.52
C LEU A 31 16.72 0.86 3.91
N ILE A 32 16.69 0.44 5.18
CA ILE A 32 15.81 -0.63 5.67
C ILE A 32 14.33 -0.23 5.73
N VAL A 33 14.01 1.06 5.74
CA VAL A 33 12.63 1.56 5.79
C VAL A 33 11.93 1.37 4.44
N MET A 34 12.70 1.32 3.35
CA MET A 34 12.20 1.13 1.99
C MET A 34 11.63 -0.28 1.72
N PRO A 35 12.33 -1.39 2.03
CA PRO A 35 11.73 -2.72 1.92
C PRO A 35 10.60 -2.93 2.94
N ALA A 36 10.68 -2.33 4.13
CA ALA A 36 9.61 -2.41 5.12
C ALA A 36 8.30 -1.76 4.62
N SER A 37 8.36 -0.57 4.01
CA SER A 37 7.18 0.09 3.45
C SER A 37 6.60 -0.67 2.25
N LEU A 38 7.45 -1.30 1.43
CA LEU A 38 7.03 -2.20 0.37
C LEU A 38 6.28 -3.41 0.90
N VAL A 39 6.80 -4.09 1.92
CA VAL A 39 6.13 -5.25 2.55
C VAL A 39 4.77 -4.85 3.13
N VAL A 40 4.70 -3.71 3.82
CA VAL A 40 3.42 -3.18 4.34
C VAL A 40 2.45 -2.89 3.19
N GLY A 41 2.92 -2.28 2.11
CA GLY A 41 2.12 -2.03 0.91
C GLY A 41 1.58 -3.31 0.27
N ILE A 42 2.41 -4.36 0.15
CA ILE A 42 1.99 -5.67 -0.36
C ILE A 42 0.91 -6.28 0.54
N CYS A 43 1.07 -6.22 1.86
CA CYS A 43 0.07 -6.71 2.81
C CYS A 43 -1.27 -5.99 2.67
N LEU A 44 -1.25 -4.66 2.65
CA LEU A 44 -2.47 -3.84 2.50
C LEU A 44 -3.15 -4.08 1.15
N PHE A 45 -2.38 -4.18 0.08
CA PHE A 45 -2.89 -4.47 -1.26
C PHE A 45 -3.54 -5.85 -1.31
N SER A 46 -2.87 -6.87 -0.77
CA SER A 46 -3.38 -8.24 -0.70
C SER A 46 -4.66 -8.33 0.13
N LEU A 47 -4.74 -7.59 1.24
CA LEU A 47 -5.93 -7.50 2.07
C LEU A 47 -7.10 -6.87 1.30
N GLY A 48 -6.82 -5.81 0.52
CA GLY A 48 -7.81 -5.18 -0.37
C GLY A 48 -8.32 -6.13 -1.46
N THR A 49 -7.42 -6.92 -2.07
CA THR A 49 -7.79 -7.96 -3.04
C THR A 49 -8.71 -8.99 -2.42
N TRP A 50 -8.35 -9.50 -1.26
CA TRP A 50 -9.13 -10.50 -0.54
C TRP A 50 -10.53 -9.96 -0.15
N LEU A 51 -10.59 -8.71 0.31
CA LEU A 51 -11.85 -8.05 0.68
C LEU A 51 -12.75 -7.82 -0.55
N ARG A 52 -12.12 -7.57 -1.71
CA ARG A 52 -12.82 -7.39 -2.99
C ARG A 52 -13.40 -8.70 -3.51
N GLU A 53 -12.66 -9.80 -3.39
CA GLU A 53 -13.06 -11.12 -3.89
C GLU A 53 -14.10 -11.82 -3.01
N ARG A 54 -14.09 -11.57 -1.69
CA ARG A 54 -15.06 -12.14 -0.75
C ARG A 54 -16.32 -11.28 -0.53
N GLY A 55 -16.48 -10.20 -1.28
CA GLY A 55 -17.37 -9.09 -0.93
C GLY A 55 -18.32 -8.63 -2.03
#